data_AF-A0A8J0SZE2-F1
#
_entry.id   AF-A0A8J0SZE2-F1
#
_cell.length_a   1.000
_cell.length_b   1.000
_cell.length_c   1.000
_cell.angle_alpha   90.00
_cell.angle_beta   90.00
_cell.angle_gamma   90.00
#
_symmetry.space_group_name_H-M   'P 1'
#
loop_
_entity.id
_entity.type
_entity.pdbx_description
1 polymer ?
#
loop_
_entity_poly.entity_id
_entity_poly.type
_entity_poly.pdbx_seq_one_letter_code
_entity_poly.pdbx_strand_id
1 'polypeptide(L)'
;MKVQLKSQKSWIEGLFNKRECAKIIPSSKEPHRCHGGCQVCQNLIRCCCGRLIGDHPGLDYGWPINPSPQEREDEEWSILNHTKPSPTDAFGTINFQDGDHTYHAKYIRISYDTTLELLMHLMIKEWQMELPKLVISVHGGIQNFKLPSKIKQVFGKGLVKAAETTGAWILTEGINTGASKHVGDALKAHASQHLRKICAVGIPPWGAIENQQDLIGKDVVCLYQTLINPMSKLTSLNSMHSHFIMVDDGTVGKYGNEMKLRRNLEDFISLQKIHTRMGQGVPVVGLVIEGGPNVILMVWEYVRSTPPVPVVVCEGTGRAADILAFTHKHTTDTEQISPQLKEEILEMIQKTFNLGHRQSNHVLYILMECMERRASITIFDAESEEQQDIDLAILTALLKGNL
;
A
#
# COMPACT_ATOMS: atom_id res chain seq x y z
N MET A 1 -33.55 -6.67 30.97
CA MET A 1 -33.55 -6.30 29.54
C MET A 1 -32.37 -5.38 29.29
N LYS A 2 -31.30 -5.85 28.63
CA LYS A 2 -30.27 -4.96 28.10
C LYS A 2 -30.87 -4.26 26.89
N VAL A 3 -31.09 -2.96 26.99
CA VAL A 3 -31.48 -2.14 25.84
C VAL A 3 -30.33 -2.23 24.85
N GLN A 4 -30.55 -2.95 23.74
CA GLN A 4 -29.62 -2.99 22.63
C GLN A 4 -29.74 -1.63 21.93
N LEU A 5 -28.99 -0.64 22.42
CA LEU A 5 -28.80 0.64 21.74
C LEU A 5 -28.34 0.32 20.32
N LYS A 6 -29.18 0.61 19.32
CA LYS A 6 -28.76 0.57 17.92
C LYS A 6 -27.55 1.49 17.81
N SER A 7 -26.40 0.92 17.40
CA SER A 7 -25.19 1.70 17.12
C SER A 7 -25.54 2.84 16.14
N GLN A 8 -25.07 4.06 16.43
CA GLN A 8 -25.27 5.23 15.55
C GLN A 8 -24.70 5.00 14.14
N LYS A 9 -23.85 3.99 13.96
CA LYS A 9 -23.15 3.67 12.71
C LYS A 9 -23.58 2.34 12.10
N SER A 10 -24.81 1.90 12.36
CA SER A 10 -25.35 0.66 11.77
C SER A 10 -25.31 0.64 10.24
N TRP A 11 -25.21 1.80 9.59
CA TRP A 11 -25.05 1.90 8.14
C TRP A 11 -23.72 1.31 7.65
N ILE A 12 -22.65 1.38 8.45
CA ILE A 12 -21.33 0.82 8.09
C ILE A 12 -21.45 -0.70 7.96
N GLU A 13 -22.08 -1.35 8.94
CA GLU A 13 -22.32 -2.80 8.91
C GLU A 13 -23.23 -3.23 7.75
N GLY A 14 -24.18 -2.37 7.37
CA GLY A 14 -25.12 -2.66 6.29
C GLY A 14 -24.53 -2.50 4.88
N LEU A 15 -23.44 -1.74 4.73
CA LEU A 15 -22.90 -1.35 3.42
C LEU A 15 -21.47 -1.82 3.17
N PHE A 16 -20.65 -2.00 4.20
CA PHE A 16 -19.29 -2.52 4.06
C PHE A 16 -19.22 -4.01 4.38
N ASN A 17 -18.58 -4.74 3.48
CA ASN A 17 -18.30 -6.16 3.66
C ASN A 17 -16.83 -6.38 4.03
N LYS A 18 -16.54 -7.50 4.67
CA LYS A 18 -15.24 -8.18 4.73
C LYS A 18 -15.27 -9.43 3.83
N ARG A 19 -14.14 -10.10 3.64
CA ARG A 19 -14.06 -11.37 2.88
C ARG A 19 -13.35 -12.47 3.67
N GLU A 20 -13.82 -13.69 3.50
CA GLU A 20 -13.19 -14.88 4.09
C GLU A 20 -13.11 -15.99 3.06
N CYS A 21 -12.04 -16.78 3.11
CA CYS A 21 -11.88 -17.94 2.24
C CYS A 21 -12.96 -18.98 2.55
N ALA A 22 -13.77 -19.30 1.55
CA ALA A 22 -14.93 -20.18 1.63
C ALA A 22 -14.67 -21.56 1.01
N LYS A 23 -13.67 -21.68 0.12
CA LYS A 23 -13.28 -22.95 -0.51
C LYS A 23 -11.78 -23.17 -0.39
N ILE A 24 -11.42 -24.30 0.19
CA ILE A 24 -10.04 -24.66 0.52
C ILE A 24 -9.45 -25.43 -0.65
N ILE A 25 -8.47 -24.82 -1.31
CA ILE A 25 -7.70 -25.45 -2.37
C ILE A 25 -6.25 -25.51 -1.90
N PRO A 26 -5.67 -26.71 -1.71
CA PRO A 26 -4.26 -26.87 -1.36
C PRO A 26 -3.33 -26.18 -2.37
N SER A 27 -2.35 -25.43 -1.87
CA SER A 27 -1.30 -24.84 -2.70
C SER A 27 -0.33 -25.93 -3.17
N SER A 28 -0.14 -26.05 -4.48
CA SER A 28 0.80 -26.99 -5.09
C SER A 28 2.28 -26.61 -4.89
N LYS A 29 2.56 -25.40 -4.38
CA LYS A 29 3.93 -24.86 -4.27
C LYS A 29 4.73 -25.40 -3.08
N GLU A 30 4.07 -25.98 -2.08
CA GLU A 30 4.72 -26.54 -0.89
C GLU A 30 4.13 -27.93 -0.54
N PRO A 31 4.39 -28.97 -1.36
CA PRO A 31 3.90 -30.31 -1.05
C PRO A 31 4.63 -30.85 0.17
N HIS A 32 3.89 -31.06 1.26
CA HIS A 32 4.42 -31.74 2.44
C HIS A 32 4.78 -33.19 2.07
N ARG A 33 6.03 -33.60 2.31
CA ARG A 33 6.59 -34.91 1.89
C ARG A 33 6.16 -36.11 2.76
N CYS A 34 4.92 -36.16 3.24
CA CYS A 34 4.42 -37.28 4.06
C CYS A 34 3.54 -38.24 3.23
N HIS A 35 3.29 -39.44 3.75
CA HIS A 35 2.31 -40.38 3.20
C HIS A 35 0.90 -39.77 3.20
N GLY A 36 0.11 -40.08 2.17
CA GLY A 36 -1.29 -39.65 2.08
C GLY A 36 -2.10 -40.16 3.27
N GLY A 37 -2.80 -39.26 3.97
CA GLY A 37 -3.66 -39.59 5.13
C GLY A 37 -3.10 -39.21 6.50
N CYS A 38 -1.90 -38.61 6.60
CA CYS A 38 -1.39 -38.10 7.86
C CYS A 38 -2.13 -36.80 8.28
N GLN A 39 -3.01 -36.90 9.28
CA GLN A 39 -3.81 -35.77 9.79
C GLN A 39 -2.94 -34.61 10.32
N VAL A 40 -1.81 -34.91 10.95
CA VAL A 40 -0.88 -33.88 11.44
C VAL A 40 -0.30 -33.09 10.27
N CYS A 41 0.16 -33.78 9.22
CA CYS A 41 0.76 -33.14 8.06
C CYS A 41 -0.28 -32.45 7.17
N GLN A 42 -1.54 -32.92 7.16
CA GLN A 42 -2.64 -32.26 6.44
C GLN A 42 -2.92 -30.85 6.99
N ASN A 43 -2.86 -30.68 8.32
CA ASN A 43 -3.01 -29.36 8.93
C ASN A 43 -1.84 -28.42 8.62
N LEU A 44 -0.68 -28.95 8.20
CA LEU A 44 0.49 -28.16 7.80
C LEU A 44 0.46 -27.75 6.32
N ILE A 45 -0.49 -28.26 5.54
CA ILE A 45 -0.67 -27.86 4.14
C ILE A 45 -1.25 -26.45 4.10
N ARG A 46 -0.69 -25.59 3.25
CA ARG A 46 -1.23 -24.25 3.00
C ARG A 46 -2.32 -24.29 1.94
N CYS A 47 -3.45 -23.65 2.24
CA CYS A 47 -4.45 -23.29 1.24
C CYS A 47 -3.89 -22.19 0.32
N CYS A 48 -4.39 -22.12 -0.91
CA CYS A 48 -4.10 -21.03 -1.85
C CYS A 48 -4.42 -19.65 -1.28
N CYS A 49 -5.30 -19.50 -0.28
CA CYS A 49 -5.50 -18.22 0.41
C CYS A 49 -4.33 -17.83 1.33
N GLY A 50 -3.38 -18.72 1.63
CA GLY A 50 -2.21 -18.46 2.47
C GLY A 50 -2.29 -19.04 3.89
N ARG A 51 -3.50 -19.36 4.37
CA ARG A 51 -3.73 -20.02 5.66
C ARG A 51 -3.27 -21.47 5.64
N LEU A 52 -2.89 -22.00 6.80
CA LEU A 52 -2.85 -23.45 6.98
C LEU A 52 -4.28 -23.98 6.93
N ILE A 53 -4.46 -25.19 6.42
CA ILE A 53 -5.77 -25.84 6.35
C ILE A 53 -6.44 -25.86 7.74
N GLY A 54 -5.69 -26.18 8.79
CA GLY A 54 -6.21 -26.21 10.17
C GLY A 54 -6.62 -24.84 10.73
N ASP A 55 -6.20 -23.73 10.11
CA ASP A 55 -6.51 -22.37 10.56
C ASP A 55 -7.76 -21.77 9.88
N HIS A 56 -8.47 -22.56 9.07
CA HIS A 56 -9.73 -22.15 8.49
C HIS A 56 -10.88 -22.25 9.49
N PRO A 57 -11.70 -21.18 9.64
CA PRO A 57 -12.82 -21.21 10.57
C PRO A 57 -13.88 -22.23 10.15
N GLY A 58 -14.37 -23.03 11.11
CA GLY A 58 -15.48 -23.96 10.90
C GLY A 58 -15.12 -25.32 10.29
N LEU A 59 -13.83 -25.68 10.19
CA LEU A 59 -13.43 -27.05 9.89
C LEU A 59 -13.30 -27.89 11.15
N ASP A 60 -13.97 -29.04 11.18
CA ASP A 60 -13.62 -30.11 12.10
C ASP A 60 -12.39 -30.87 11.59
N TYR A 61 -11.48 -31.23 12.49
CA TYR A 61 -10.20 -31.94 12.26
C TYR A 61 -10.30 -33.28 11.49
N GLY A 62 -11.51 -33.69 11.06
CA GLY A 62 -11.80 -34.94 10.37
C GLY A 62 -12.14 -34.83 8.88
N TRP A 63 -12.09 -33.65 8.25
CA TRP A 63 -12.41 -33.54 6.81
C TRP A 63 -11.28 -34.14 5.95
N PRO A 64 -11.51 -35.22 5.18
CA PRO A 64 -10.49 -35.73 4.27
C PRO A 64 -10.38 -34.78 3.08
N ILE A 65 -9.34 -33.96 3.04
CA ILE A 65 -8.99 -33.11 1.87
C ILE A 65 -8.09 -33.92 0.91
N ASN A 66 -8.37 -35.21 0.80
CA ASN A 66 -7.97 -35.96 -0.38
C ASN A 66 -9.21 -36.04 -1.26
N PRO A 67 -9.43 -35.09 -2.18
CA PRO A 67 -10.27 -35.40 -3.32
C PRO A 67 -9.69 -36.67 -3.95
N SER A 68 -10.56 -37.61 -4.29
CA SER A 68 -10.16 -38.77 -5.06
C SER A 68 -9.38 -38.29 -6.31
N PRO A 69 -8.46 -39.09 -6.90
CA PRO A 69 -7.75 -38.69 -8.12
C PRO A 69 -8.67 -38.24 -9.27
N GLN A 70 -9.95 -38.60 -9.20
CA GLN A 70 -11.03 -38.27 -10.15
C GLN A 70 -11.71 -36.91 -9.87
N GLU A 71 -11.55 -36.32 -8.68
CA GLU A 71 -12.10 -35.01 -8.28
C GLU A 71 -11.06 -33.88 -8.31
N ARG A 72 -9.84 -34.14 -8.83
CA ARG A 72 -8.91 -33.09 -9.20
C ARG A 72 -9.41 -32.40 -10.47
N GLU A 73 -10.49 -31.62 -10.35
CA GLU A 73 -10.65 -30.52 -11.29
C GLU A 73 -9.43 -29.60 -11.09
N ASP A 74 -8.75 -29.27 -12.18
CA ASP A 74 -7.66 -28.27 -12.23
C ASP A 74 -8.25 -26.85 -12.00
N GLU A 75 -9.00 -26.67 -10.92
CA GLU A 75 -9.64 -25.41 -10.59
C GLU A 75 -8.60 -24.45 -10.02
N GLU A 76 -8.34 -23.38 -10.75
CA GLU A 76 -7.44 -22.32 -10.31
C GLU A 76 -8.12 -21.47 -9.22
N TRP A 77 -7.49 -21.39 -8.04
CA TRP A 77 -7.98 -20.59 -6.95
C TRP A 77 -8.01 -19.10 -7.33
N SER A 78 -9.18 -18.50 -7.18
CA SER A 78 -9.44 -17.08 -7.41
C SER A 78 -10.23 -16.47 -6.26
N ILE A 79 -10.00 -15.19 -5.97
CA ILE A 79 -10.67 -14.48 -4.88
C ILE A 79 -12.19 -14.47 -5.10
N LEU A 80 -12.64 -14.21 -6.32
CA LEU A 80 -14.06 -14.10 -6.66
C LEU A 80 -14.83 -15.40 -6.40
N ASN A 81 -14.25 -16.56 -6.77
CA ASN A 81 -14.97 -17.83 -6.69
C ASN A 81 -14.78 -18.54 -5.35
N HIS A 82 -13.69 -18.26 -4.63
CA HIS A 82 -13.28 -19.04 -3.46
C HIS A 82 -13.31 -18.27 -2.15
N THR A 83 -13.78 -17.01 -2.17
CA THR A 83 -14.02 -16.22 -0.97
C THR A 83 -15.47 -15.77 -0.91
N LYS A 84 -15.98 -15.58 0.31
CA LYS A 84 -17.36 -15.14 0.55
C LYS A 84 -17.37 -13.77 1.23
N PRO A 85 -18.11 -12.79 0.70
CA PRO A 85 -18.33 -11.53 1.39
C PRO A 85 -19.33 -11.69 2.55
N SER A 86 -19.13 -10.92 3.61
CA SER A 86 -20.07 -10.81 4.73
C SER A 86 -19.93 -9.43 5.39
N PRO A 87 -20.92 -8.93 6.15
CA PRO A 87 -20.83 -7.63 6.83
C PRO A 87 -19.53 -7.48 7.63
N THR A 88 -18.91 -6.30 7.54
CA THR A 88 -17.68 -6.02 8.28
C THR A 88 -17.89 -6.08 9.80
N ASP A 89 -16.88 -6.59 10.50
CA ASP A 89 -16.84 -6.77 11.95
C ASP A 89 -15.71 -5.98 12.62
N ALA A 90 -14.97 -5.18 11.86
CA ALA A 90 -13.78 -4.48 12.33
C ALA A 90 -13.80 -3.02 11.84
N PHE A 91 -14.30 -2.12 12.68
CA PHE A 91 -14.27 -0.68 12.43
C PHE A 91 -14.41 0.10 13.74
N GLY A 92 -13.79 1.28 13.79
CA GLY A 92 -13.85 2.14 14.98
C GLY A 92 -12.62 3.02 15.12
N THR A 93 -12.03 3.00 16.31
CA THR A 93 -10.83 3.79 16.65
C THR A 93 -9.73 2.89 17.20
N ILE A 94 -8.50 3.06 16.74
CA ILE A 94 -7.32 2.39 17.26
C ILE A 94 -6.70 3.26 18.36
N ASN A 95 -6.41 2.65 19.51
CA ASN A 95 -5.56 3.20 20.55
C ASN A 95 -4.25 2.41 20.59
N PHE A 96 -3.20 2.99 20.03
CA PHE A 96 -1.87 2.38 19.97
C PHE A 96 -1.23 2.31 21.36
N GLN A 97 -0.64 1.16 21.68
CA GLN A 97 -0.04 0.90 22.99
C GLN A 97 1.49 1.12 23.02
N ASP A 98 2.08 1.63 21.95
CA ASP A 98 3.53 1.56 21.67
C ASP A 98 4.29 2.89 21.81
N GLY A 99 3.76 3.86 22.57
CA GLY A 99 4.50 5.08 22.87
C GLY A 99 3.82 6.00 23.87
N ASP A 100 4.53 7.08 24.22
CA ASP A 100 4.05 8.15 25.11
C ASP A 100 3.04 9.10 24.43
N HIS A 101 2.50 8.71 23.27
CA HIS A 101 1.57 9.53 22.50
C HIS A 101 0.15 8.96 22.58
N THR A 102 -0.83 9.85 22.62
CA THR A 102 -2.26 9.50 22.73
C THR A 102 -2.96 9.57 21.37
N TYR A 103 -2.24 9.35 20.27
CA TYR A 103 -2.83 9.46 18.94
C TYR A 103 -3.80 8.32 18.69
N HIS A 104 -5.03 8.70 18.34
CA HIS A 104 -6.08 7.80 17.94
C HIS A 104 -6.22 7.81 16.43
N ALA A 105 -6.30 6.63 15.83
CA ALA A 105 -6.55 6.49 14.40
C ALA A 105 -7.95 5.95 14.14
N LYS A 106 -8.64 6.47 13.12
CA LYS A 106 -9.89 5.85 12.64
C LYS A 106 -9.55 4.67 11.74
N TYR A 107 -10.33 3.60 11.79
CA TYR A 107 -10.10 2.46 10.92
C TYR A 107 -11.37 1.75 10.49
N ILE A 108 -11.27 1.04 9.37
CA ILE A 108 -12.27 0.12 8.86
C ILE A 108 -11.59 -1.03 8.10
N ARG A 109 -12.11 -2.25 8.27
CA ARG A 109 -11.86 -3.41 7.39
C ARG A 109 -12.92 -3.43 6.30
N ILE A 110 -12.48 -3.49 5.04
CA ILE A 110 -13.35 -3.47 3.87
C ILE A 110 -12.97 -4.58 2.90
N SER A 111 -13.91 -5.00 2.08
CA SER A 111 -13.67 -5.90 0.96
C SER A 111 -12.93 -5.15 -0.14
N TYR A 112 -12.01 -5.83 -0.84
CA TYR A 112 -11.21 -5.22 -1.91
C TYR A 112 -12.02 -4.64 -3.09
N ASP A 113 -13.27 -5.06 -3.24
CA ASP A 113 -14.22 -4.62 -4.27
C ASP A 113 -15.25 -3.59 -3.76
N THR A 114 -15.01 -3.00 -2.58
CA THR A 114 -15.84 -1.91 -2.05
C THR A 114 -15.86 -0.72 -3.01
N THR A 115 -17.05 -0.17 -3.28
CA THR A 115 -17.22 0.99 -4.16
C THR A 115 -16.60 2.25 -3.56
N LEU A 116 -15.96 3.07 -4.39
CA LEU A 116 -15.22 4.26 -3.97
C LEU A 116 -16.14 5.37 -3.44
N GLU A 117 -17.39 5.43 -3.90
CA GLU A 117 -18.41 6.36 -3.40
C GLU A 117 -18.68 6.14 -1.91
N LEU A 118 -18.78 4.87 -1.49
CA LEU A 118 -18.96 4.51 -0.08
C LEU A 118 -17.73 4.89 0.74
N LEU A 119 -16.52 4.64 0.22
CA LEU A 119 -15.28 5.01 0.91
C LEU A 119 -15.14 6.51 1.07
N MET A 120 -15.43 7.29 0.02
CA MET A 120 -15.41 8.75 0.11
C MET A 120 -16.50 9.29 1.03
N HIS A 121 -17.68 8.67 1.06
CA HIS A 121 -18.70 9.02 2.04
C HIS A 121 -18.21 8.78 3.47
N LEU A 122 -17.59 7.63 3.74
CA LEU A 122 -17.00 7.33 5.05
C LEU A 122 -15.93 8.37 5.43
N MET A 123 -14.96 8.62 4.56
CA MET A 123 -13.83 9.52 4.84
C MET A 123 -14.31 10.96 5.11
N ILE A 124 -15.19 11.49 4.26
CA ILE A 124 -15.60 12.90 4.35
C ILE A 124 -16.74 13.11 5.36
N LYS A 125 -17.73 12.21 5.42
CA LYS A 125 -18.94 12.40 6.25
C LYS A 125 -18.87 11.74 7.61
N GLU A 126 -18.27 10.57 7.72
CA GLU A 126 -18.19 9.85 9.00
C GLU A 126 -16.91 10.19 9.75
N TRP A 127 -15.76 10.16 9.08
CA TRP A 127 -14.48 10.55 9.67
C TRP A 127 -14.26 12.06 9.71
N GLN A 128 -15.15 12.84 9.07
CA GLN A 128 -15.09 14.31 9.03
C GLN A 128 -13.75 14.83 8.49
N MET A 129 -13.15 14.10 7.54
CA MET A 129 -11.94 14.54 6.86
C MET A 129 -12.27 15.71 5.92
N GLU A 130 -11.47 16.76 5.96
CA GLU A 130 -11.53 17.81 4.96
C GLU A 130 -11.08 17.26 3.61
N LEU A 131 -11.79 17.59 2.52
CA LEU A 131 -11.41 17.21 1.17
C LEU A 131 -10.01 17.78 0.86
N PRO A 132 -9.05 16.97 0.40
CA PRO A 132 -7.68 17.42 0.21
C PRO A 132 -7.60 18.39 -0.96
N LYS A 133 -6.62 19.31 -0.89
CA LYS A 133 -6.25 20.13 -2.05
C LYS A 133 -5.13 19.48 -2.89
N LEU A 134 -4.53 18.43 -2.37
CA LEU A 134 -3.46 17.64 -3.00
C LEU A 134 -3.45 16.24 -2.38
N VAL A 135 -3.16 15.20 -3.16
CA VAL A 135 -2.82 13.87 -2.65
C VAL A 135 -1.35 13.60 -2.93
N ILE A 136 -0.58 13.33 -1.88
CA ILE A 136 0.80 12.85 -1.97
C ILE A 136 0.78 11.34 -1.72
N SER A 137 0.93 10.56 -2.79
CA SER A 137 0.96 9.10 -2.71
C SER A 137 2.41 8.62 -2.61
N VAL A 138 2.84 8.17 -1.43
CA VAL A 138 4.23 7.77 -1.17
C VAL A 138 4.41 6.28 -1.43
N HIS A 139 5.37 5.92 -2.27
CA HIS A 139 5.67 4.55 -2.67
C HIS A 139 7.13 4.21 -2.41
N GLY A 140 7.41 2.95 -2.10
CA GLY A 140 8.77 2.49 -1.86
C GLY A 140 8.87 1.03 -1.46
N GLY A 141 9.96 0.66 -0.80
CA GLY A 141 10.11 -0.70 -0.27
C GLY A 141 9.21 -0.95 0.93
N ILE A 142 8.62 -2.14 0.97
CA ILE A 142 7.81 -2.65 2.11
C ILE A 142 8.73 -3.14 3.25
N GLN A 143 9.93 -3.62 2.90
CA GLN A 143 10.94 -4.07 3.86
C GLN A 143 11.73 -2.88 4.42
N ASN A 144 12.27 -3.02 5.63
CA ASN A 144 13.08 -1.98 6.24
C ASN A 144 14.37 -1.70 5.46
N PHE A 145 14.61 -0.43 5.16
CA PHE A 145 15.85 0.09 4.59
C PHE A 145 16.26 1.36 5.35
N LYS A 146 17.55 1.71 5.26
CA LYS A 146 18.10 2.89 5.93
C LYS A 146 18.33 4.00 4.91
N LEU A 147 17.68 5.14 5.13
CA LEU A 147 17.99 6.37 4.40
C LEU A 147 19.29 7.00 4.94
N PRO A 148 20.16 7.54 4.08
CA PRO A 148 21.25 8.41 4.51
C PRO A 148 20.73 9.59 5.34
N SER A 149 21.47 10.03 6.37
CA SER A 149 20.99 11.01 7.35
C SER A 149 20.52 12.33 6.73
N LYS A 150 21.26 12.85 5.75
CA LYS A 150 20.90 14.08 5.01
C LYS A 150 19.57 13.89 4.28
N ILE A 151 19.45 12.81 3.50
CA ILE A 151 18.23 12.47 2.74
C ILE A 151 17.04 12.28 3.69
N LYS A 152 17.22 11.58 4.81
CA LYS A 152 16.16 11.38 5.81
C LYS A 152 15.63 12.71 6.35
N GLN A 153 16.51 13.67 6.65
CA GLN A 153 16.12 14.99 7.15
C GLN A 153 15.38 15.80 6.08
N VAL A 154 15.93 15.88 4.87
CA VAL A 154 15.33 16.62 3.76
C VAL A 154 13.97 16.03 3.36
N PHE A 155 13.88 14.70 3.27
CA PHE A 155 12.63 13.97 3.04
C PHE A 155 11.59 14.28 4.10
N GLY A 156 11.93 14.10 5.38
CA GLY A 156 10.96 14.29 6.45
C GLY A 156 10.45 15.72 6.54
N LYS A 157 11.36 16.70 6.44
CA LYS A 157 11.01 18.12 6.50
C LYS A 157 10.16 18.55 5.30
N GLY A 158 10.58 18.18 4.08
CA GLY A 158 9.88 18.57 2.86
C GLY A 158 8.50 17.93 2.72
N LEU A 159 8.36 16.64 3.06
CA LEU A 159 7.06 15.96 3.04
C LEU A 159 6.06 16.61 4.00
N VAL A 160 6.48 16.86 5.25
CA VAL A 160 5.61 17.47 6.27
C VAL A 160 5.25 18.91 5.86
N LYS A 161 6.24 19.70 5.42
CA LYS A 161 6.03 21.08 4.93
C LYS A 161 5.06 21.10 3.75
N ALA A 162 5.20 20.21 2.77
CA ALA A 162 4.28 20.11 1.64
C ALA A 162 2.84 19.80 2.09
N ALA A 163 2.68 18.83 3.00
CA ALA A 163 1.37 18.43 3.50
C ALA A 163 0.68 19.53 4.32
N GLU A 164 1.41 20.17 5.24
CA GLU A 164 0.88 21.25 6.09
C GLU A 164 0.50 22.50 5.28
N THR A 165 1.34 22.91 4.33
CA THR A 165 1.13 24.14 3.56
C THR A 165 -0.02 24.01 2.55
N THR A 166 -0.19 22.83 1.97
CA THR A 166 -1.22 22.60 0.93
C THR A 166 -2.52 22.03 1.49
N GLY A 167 -2.51 21.44 2.70
CA GLY A 167 -3.63 20.64 3.19
C GLY A 167 -3.75 19.33 2.40
N ALA A 168 -2.61 18.67 2.16
CA ALA A 168 -2.57 17.41 1.42
C ALA A 168 -2.98 16.22 2.29
N TRP A 169 -3.57 15.21 1.66
CA TRP A 169 -3.59 13.87 2.21
C TRP A 169 -2.30 13.13 1.82
N ILE A 170 -1.73 12.39 2.76
CA ILE A 170 -0.60 11.49 2.52
C ILE A 170 -1.14 10.07 2.48
N LEU A 171 -1.01 9.39 1.34
CA LEU A 171 -1.38 7.99 1.19
C LEU A 171 -0.13 7.12 1.25
N THR A 172 -0.19 6.03 2.03
CA THR A 172 0.86 5.01 2.13
C THR A 172 0.24 3.63 2.39
N GLU A 173 1.06 2.59 2.48
CA GLU A 173 0.66 1.27 2.96
C GLU A 173 0.25 1.25 4.45
N GLY A 174 0.64 2.25 5.26
CA GLY A 174 0.28 2.35 6.68
C GLY A 174 1.01 1.39 7.62
N ILE A 175 1.93 0.58 7.12
CA ILE A 175 2.70 -0.39 7.90
C ILE A 175 3.92 0.25 8.57
N ASN A 176 4.39 -0.33 9.66
CA ASN A 176 5.51 0.17 10.45
C ASN A 176 6.88 -0.33 9.95
N THR A 177 6.97 -0.61 8.65
CA THR A 177 8.21 -0.99 7.97
C THR A 177 8.39 -0.19 6.68
N GLY A 178 9.64 -0.16 6.18
CA GLY A 178 9.95 0.38 4.86
C GLY A 178 9.59 1.85 4.65
N ALA A 179 9.04 2.18 3.49
CA ALA A 179 8.71 3.56 3.09
C ALA A 179 7.68 4.21 4.02
N SER A 180 6.60 3.48 4.34
CA SER A 180 5.56 3.93 5.29
C SER A 180 6.15 4.24 6.67
N LYS A 181 7.15 3.47 7.14
CA LYS A 181 7.86 3.78 8.38
C LYS A 181 8.63 5.10 8.30
N HIS A 182 9.31 5.40 7.19
CA HIS A 182 10.01 6.69 7.03
C HIS A 182 9.05 7.88 7.01
N VAL A 183 7.85 7.71 6.43
CA VAL A 183 6.76 8.70 6.53
C VAL A 183 6.32 8.87 7.99
N GLY A 184 6.10 7.79 8.72
CA GLY A 184 5.74 7.85 10.14
C GLY A 184 6.82 8.52 11.00
N ASP A 185 8.10 8.17 10.80
CA ASP A 185 9.24 8.82 11.45
C ASP A 185 9.27 10.32 11.16
N ALA A 186 8.97 10.74 9.92
CA ALA A 186 8.91 12.15 9.53
C ALA A 186 7.79 12.91 10.25
N LEU A 187 6.58 12.34 10.29
CA LEU A 187 5.43 12.88 11.01
C LEU A 187 5.75 13.00 12.52
N LYS A 188 6.38 11.97 13.10
CA LYS A 188 6.79 11.98 14.51
C LYS A 188 7.84 13.05 14.82
N ALA A 189 8.85 13.19 13.95
CA ALA A 189 9.94 14.14 14.16
C ALA A 189 9.49 15.60 14.04
N HIS A 190 8.50 15.88 13.20
CA HIS A 190 7.96 17.22 12.99
C HIS A 190 6.64 17.41 13.75
N ALA A 191 6.49 16.73 14.89
CA ALA A 191 5.29 16.80 15.69
C ALA A 191 5.10 18.17 16.35
N SER A 192 4.35 19.04 15.68
CA SER A 192 3.90 20.33 16.21
C SER A 192 2.46 20.23 16.73
N GLN A 193 1.98 21.27 17.43
CA GLN A 193 0.55 21.38 17.80
C GLN A 193 -0.40 21.32 16.58
N HIS A 194 0.11 21.52 15.35
CA HIS A 194 -0.64 21.52 14.09
C HIS A 194 -0.67 20.16 13.38
N LEU A 195 0.06 19.14 13.84
CA LEU A 195 0.01 17.77 13.28
C LEU A 195 -1.42 17.21 13.21
N ARG A 196 -2.30 17.66 14.10
CA ARG A 196 -3.72 17.27 14.11
C ARG A 196 -4.46 17.56 12.79
N LYS A 197 -3.85 18.33 11.88
CA LYS A 197 -4.40 18.64 10.55
C LYS A 197 -3.88 17.76 9.42
N ILE A 198 -2.77 17.03 9.58
CA ILE A 198 -2.24 16.20 8.50
C ILE A 198 -2.99 14.87 8.46
N CYS A 199 -3.69 14.61 7.35
CA CYS A 199 -4.36 13.33 7.13
C CYS A 199 -3.40 12.35 6.46
N ALA A 200 -2.70 11.54 7.27
CA ALA A 200 -1.98 10.37 6.80
C ALA A 200 -2.90 9.14 6.81
N VAL A 201 -3.12 8.53 5.65
CA VAL A 201 -4.02 7.39 5.44
C VAL A 201 -3.21 6.16 5.04
N GLY A 202 -3.28 5.12 5.86
CA GLY A 202 -2.69 3.81 5.58
C GLY A 202 -3.69 2.89 4.87
N ILE A 203 -3.26 2.24 3.79
CA ILE A 203 -4.08 1.28 3.04
C ILE A 203 -3.39 -0.11 2.98
N PRO A 204 -3.28 -0.82 4.11
CA PRO A 204 -2.65 -2.14 4.16
C PRO A 204 -3.62 -3.25 3.72
N PRO A 205 -3.11 -4.42 3.27
CA PRO A 205 -3.94 -5.61 3.16
C PRO A 205 -4.23 -6.17 4.55
N TRP A 206 -5.50 -6.44 4.86
CA TRP A 206 -5.95 -6.95 6.16
C TRP A 206 -5.17 -8.20 6.60
N GLY A 207 -5.03 -9.17 5.69
CA GLY A 207 -4.32 -10.42 5.97
C GLY A 207 -2.81 -10.32 6.18
N ALA A 208 -2.21 -9.13 6.02
CA ALA A 208 -0.80 -8.86 6.27
C ALA A 208 -0.55 -8.11 7.59
N ILE A 209 -1.60 -7.81 8.35
CA ILE A 209 -1.53 -7.06 9.62
C ILE A 209 -1.27 -8.03 10.78
N GLU A 210 -0.18 -7.80 11.50
CA GLU A 210 0.12 -8.50 12.77
C GLU A 210 -0.93 -8.15 13.82
N ASN A 211 -1.34 -9.13 14.64
CA ASN A 211 -2.34 -8.95 15.70
C ASN A 211 -3.69 -8.40 15.21
N GLN A 212 -4.09 -8.70 13.96
CA GLN A 212 -5.37 -8.22 13.39
C GLN A 212 -6.61 -8.59 14.23
N GLN A 213 -6.52 -9.62 15.09
CA GLN A 213 -7.61 -10.02 15.99
C GLN A 213 -7.94 -8.93 17.02
N ASP A 214 -6.96 -8.14 17.45
CA ASP A 214 -7.14 -7.02 18.38
C ASP A 214 -7.99 -5.90 17.77
N LEU A 215 -8.08 -5.87 16.44
CA LEU A 215 -8.83 -4.86 15.66
C LEU A 215 -10.27 -5.31 15.35
N ILE A 216 -10.72 -6.47 15.83
CA ILE A 216 -12.10 -6.92 15.63
C ILE A 216 -13.00 -6.24 16.66
N GLY A 217 -14.03 -5.56 16.17
CA GLY A 217 -14.99 -4.85 16.97
C GLY A 217 -15.79 -3.85 16.14
N LYS A 218 -17.01 -3.57 16.58
CA LYS A 218 -17.98 -2.74 15.85
C LYS A 218 -18.17 -1.40 16.56
N ASP A 219 -17.66 -0.33 15.97
CA ASP A 219 -17.64 1.02 16.53
C ASP A 219 -17.02 1.08 17.94
N VAL A 220 -15.90 0.37 18.13
CA VAL A 220 -15.20 0.31 19.42
C VAL A 220 -13.86 1.05 19.35
N VAL A 221 -13.32 1.35 20.54
CA VAL A 221 -11.90 1.69 20.69
C VAL A 221 -11.15 0.39 20.94
N CYS A 222 -10.34 -0.06 19.98
CA CYS A 222 -9.49 -1.23 20.13
C CYS A 222 -8.11 -0.83 20.64
N LEU A 223 -7.55 -1.63 21.54
CA LEU A 223 -6.16 -1.49 22.00
C LEU A 223 -5.28 -2.31 21.07
N TYR A 224 -4.35 -1.68 20.36
CA TYR A 224 -3.49 -2.36 19.39
C TYR A 224 -2.03 -2.27 19.80
N GLN A 225 -1.37 -3.44 19.88
CA GLN A 225 0.05 -3.55 20.19
C GLN A 225 0.87 -3.75 18.92
N THR A 226 1.87 -2.89 18.69
CA THR A 226 2.74 -2.95 17.50
C THR A 226 3.93 -3.91 17.66
N LEU A 227 3.91 -4.76 18.69
CA LEU A 227 4.95 -5.75 18.96
C LEU A 227 5.13 -6.66 17.75
N ILE A 228 6.32 -6.60 17.15
CA ILE A 228 6.67 -7.44 16.01
C ILE A 228 7.10 -8.80 16.57
N ASN A 229 6.42 -9.86 16.17
CA ASN A 229 6.91 -11.22 16.36
C ASN A 229 8.10 -11.44 15.40
N PRO A 230 9.33 -11.69 15.89
CA PRO A 230 10.51 -11.87 15.02
C PRO A 230 10.39 -13.04 14.04
N MET A 231 9.49 -13.99 14.32
CA MET A 231 9.22 -15.16 13.48
C MET A 231 8.08 -14.94 12.48
N SER A 232 7.33 -13.85 12.62
CA SER A 232 6.22 -13.52 11.74
C SER A 232 6.70 -12.82 10.46
N LYS A 233 6.01 -13.10 9.36
CA LYS A 233 6.18 -12.39 8.08
C LYS A 233 5.15 -11.28 7.89
N LEU A 234 4.26 -11.07 8.86
CA LEU A 234 3.27 -10.01 8.85
C LEU A 234 3.90 -8.70 9.35
N THR A 235 3.14 -7.62 9.26
CA THR A 235 3.62 -6.26 9.56
C THR A 235 2.68 -5.58 10.55
N SER A 236 3.23 -4.82 11.49
CA SER A 236 2.42 -4.00 12.38
C SER A 236 2.02 -2.68 11.72
N LEU A 237 0.91 -2.09 12.16
CA LEU A 237 0.48 -0.76 11.72
C LEU A 237 1.39 0.33 12.29
N ASN A 238 1.59 1.40 11.53
CA ASN A 238 2.39 2.55 11.96
C ASN A 238 1.54 3.54 12.78
N SER A 239 1.91 3.76 14.03
CA SER A 239 1.13 4.55 14.99
C SER A 239 1.07 6.07 14.72
N MET A 240 1.76 6.56 13.68
CA MET A 240 1.70 7.96 13.25
C MET A 240 0.70 8.22 12.11
N HIS A 241 0.03 7.19 11.60
CA HIS A 241 -1.05 7.35 10.63
C HIS A 241 -2.37 7.63 11.35
N SER A 242 -3.15 8.55 10.77
CA SER A 242 -4.40 9.04 11.34
C SER A 242 -5.63 8.20 10.96
N HIS A 243 -5.57 7.51 9.82
CA HIS A 243 -6.68 6.74 9.26
C HIS A 243 -6.17 5.46 8.62
N PHE A 244 -6.95 4.38 8.71
CA PHE A 244 -6.63 3.10 8.09
C PHE A 244 -7.81 2.53 7.31
N ILE A 245 -7.55 2.16 6.06
CA ILE A 245 -8.48 1.43 5.20
C ILE A 245 -7.86 0.05 4.96
N MET A 246 -8.29 -0.95 5.73
CA MET A 246 -7.69 -2.29 5.71
C MET A 246 -8.39 -3.16 4.67
N VAL A 247 -7.68 -3.49 3.60
CA VAL A 247 -8.25 -4.10 2.40
C VAL A 247 -8.24 -5.62 2.52
N ASP A 248 -9.41 -6.23 2.47
CA ASP A 248 -9.61 -7.65 2.69
C ASP A 248 -10.04 -8.36 1.42
N ASP A 249 -9.22 -9.30 0.98
CA ASP A 249 -9.47 -10.20 -0.13
C ASP A 249 -9.59 -11.66 0.32
N GLY A 250 -9.71 -11.90 1.63
CA GLY A 250 -9.81 -13.23 2.24
C GLY A 250 -8.49 -14.01 2.27
N THR A 251 -7.37 -13.43 1.84
CA THR A 251 -6.04 -14.05 1.90
C THR A 251 -5.28 -13.69 3.18
N VAL A 252 -4.19 -14.40 3.45
CA VAL A 252 -3.27 -14.14 4.57
C VAL A 252 -1.84 -14.04 4.03
N GLY A 253 -1.14 -12.97 4.44
CA GLY A 253 0.24 -12.68 4.07
C GLY A 253 0.47 -12.34 2.60
N LYS A 254 -0.59 -11.97 1.85
CA LYS A 254 -0.49 -11.56 0.44
C LYS A 254 -0.76 -10.08 0.27
N TYR A 255 -0.19 -9.53 -0.79
CA TYR A 255 -0.25 -8.13 -1.20
C TYR A 255 -0.71 -8.05 -2.67
N GLY A 256 -1.26 -6.92 -3.08
CA GLY A 256 -1.60 -6.57 -4.46
C GLY A 256 -2.97 -5.90 -4.63
N ASN A 257 -4.02 -6.40 -3.98
CA ASN A 257 -5.36 -5.84 -4.14
C ASN A 257 -5.53 -4.47 -3.47
N GLU A 258 -4.83 -4.24 -2.37
CA GLU A 258 -4.74 -2.94 -1.71
C GLU A 258 -4.14 -1.87 -2.62
N MET A 259 -3.15 -2.23 -3.45
CA MET A 259 -2.54 -1.31 -4.41
C MET A 259 -3.53 -0.90 -5.50
N LYS A 260 -4.33 -1.86 -6.00
CA LYS A 260 -5.40 -1.57 -6.96
C LYS A 260 -6.47 -0.67 -6.36
N LEU A 261 -6.91 -0.94 -5.12
CA LEU A 261 -7.86 -0.07 -4.42
C LEU A 261 -7.28 1.34 -4.22
N ARG A 262 -6.03 1.44 -3.77
CA ARG A 262 -5.32 2.71 -3.56
C ARG A 262 -5.25 3.52 -4.85
N ARG A 263 -4.89 2.89 -5.98
CA ARG A 263 -4.86 3.55 -7.29
C ARG A 263 -6.24 4.05 -7.71
N ASN A 264 -7.26 3.21 -7.58
CA ASN A 264 -8.63 3.59 -7.90
C ASN A 264 -9.12 4.75 -7.01
N LEU A 265 -8.76 4.75 -5.72
CA LEU A 265 -9.10 5.81 -4.78
C LEU A 265 -8.40 7.13 -5.15
N GLU A 266 -7.12 7.10 -5.54
CA GLU A 266 -6.40 8.26 -6.07
C GLU A 266 -7.12 8.85 -7.28
N ASP A 267 -7.47 8.00 -8.26
CA ASP A 267 -8.19 8.42 -9.46
C ASP A 267 -9.56 9.02 -9.10
N PHE A 268 -10.30 8.41 -8.17
CA PHE A 268 -11.61 8.92 -7.74
C PHE A 268 -11.51 10.24 -6.97
N ILE A 269 -10.50 10.40 -6.12
CA ILE A 269 -10.21 11.67 -5.42
C ILE A 269 -9.86 12.75 -6.45
N SER A 270 -9.10 12.41 -7.49
CA SER A 270 -8.72 13.37 -8.53
C SER A 270 -9.90 13.98 -9.26
N LEU A 271 -11.03 13.27 -9.35
CA LEU A 271 -12.26 13.75 -9.96
C LEU A 271 -13.07 14.67 -9.04
N GLN A 272 -12.74 14.75 -7.74
CA GLN A 272 -13.44 15.61 -6.79
C GLN A 272 -13.08 17.07 -7.02
N LYS A 273 -14.09 17.93 -7.04
CA LYS A 273 -13.90 19.36 -7.29
C LYS A 273 -13.48 20.07 -6.01
N ILE A 274 -12.29 20.68 -6.01
CA ILE A 274 -11.81 21.49 -4.88
C ILE A 274 -12.65 22.79 -4.76
N HIS A 275 -12.98 23.41 -5.89
CA HIS A 275 -13.78 24.64 -5.95
C HIS A 275 -14.81 24.57 -7.08
N THR A 276 -16.06 24.96 -6.79
CA THR A 276 -17.17 24.97 -7.77
C THR A 276 -16.94 25.91 -8.97
N ARG A 277 -16.00 26.86 -8.87
CA ARG A 277 -15.75 27.89 -9.90
C ARG A 277 -14.57 27.60 -10.84
N MET A 278 -13.63 26.74 -10.47
CA MET A 278 -12.36 26.55 -11.21
C MET A 278 -12.31 25.23 -11.99
N GLY A 279 -13.27 24.32 -11.81
CA GLY A 279 -13.36 23.06 -12.57
C GLY A 279 -12.21 22.07 -12.37
N GLN A 280 -11.15 22.43 -11.64
CA GLN A 280 -9.99 21.60 -11.37
C GLN A 280 -10.28 20.57 -10.29
N GLY A 281 -9.91 19.33 -10.60
CA GLY A 281 -9.92 18.19 -9.70
C GLY A 281 -8.83 18.29 -8.63
N VAL A 282 -8.77 17.30 -7.74
CA VAL A 282 -7.67 17.20 -6.76
C VAL A 282 -6.41 16.69 -7.47
N PRO A 283 -5.29 17.44 -7.51
CA PRO A 283 -4.05 16.92 -8.06
C PRO A 283 -3.53 15.75 -7.22
N VAL A 284 -2.98 14.75 -7.89
CA VAL A 284 -2.28 13.61 -7.29
C VAL A 284 -0.83 13.66 -7.72
N VAL A 285 0.10 13.38 -6.80
CA VAL A 285 1.54 13.25 -7.09
C VAL A 285 2.07 11.97 -6.45
N GLY A 286 2.86 11.21 -7.21
CA GLY A 286 3.61 10.07 -6.70
C GLY A 286 4.94 10.54 -6.11
N LEU A 287 5.31 10.04 -4.93
CA LEU A 287 6.62 10.27 -4.32
C LEU A 287 7.31 8.93 -4.08
N VAL A 288 8.45 8.69 -4.72
CA VAL A 288 9.16 7.41 -4.69
C VAL A 288 10.42 7.50 -3.83
N ILE A 289 10.54 6.60 -2.86
CA ILE A 289 11.75 6.36 -2.07
C ILE A 289 12.11 4.88 -2.07
N GLU A 290 13.34 4.54 -2.43
CA GLU A 290 13.79 3.15 -2.59
C GLU A 290 12.83 2.39 -3.55
N GLY A 291 12.64 1.09 -3.38
CA GLY A 291 11.58 0.30 -4.01
C GLY A 291 12.07 -1.03 -4.57
N GLY A 292 11.13 -1.96 -4.70
CA GLY A 292 11.29 -3.15 -5.53
C GLY A 292 10.86 -2.93 -6.99
N PRO A 293 10.87 -3.97 -7.83
CA PRO A 293 10.40 -3.89 -9.21
C PRO A 293 8.97 -3.36 -9.35
N ASN A 294 8.11 -3.66 -8.37
CA ASN A 294 6.72 -3.18 -8.35
C ASN A 294 6.59 -1.65 -8.27
N VAL A 295 7.59 -0.96 -7.73
CA VAL A 295 7.61 0.51 -7.74
C VAL A 295 7.83 1.02 -9.16
N ILE A 296 8.66 0.36 -9.96
CA ILE A 296 8.83 0.69 -11.39
C ILE A 296 7.53 0.44 -12.16
N LEU A 297 6.82 -0.67 -11.87
CA LEU A 297 5.49 -0.94 -12.43
C LEU A 297 4.49 0.17 -12.08
N MET A 298 4.47 0.61 -10.81
CA MET A 298 3.58 1.68 -10.36
C MET A 298 3.90 3.01 -11.07
N VAL A 299 5.19 3.37 -11.20
CA VAL A 299 5.59 4.57 -11.96
C VAL A 299 5.13 4.46 -13.42
N TRP A 300 5.25 3.29 -14.03
CA TRP A 300 4.76 3.03 -15.38
C TRP A 300 3.25 3.23 -15.51
N GLU A 301 2.45 2.74 -14.56
CA GLU A 301 1.00 2.97 -14.52
C GLU A 301 0.67 4.46 -14.36
N TYR A 302 1.41 5.18 -13.51
CA TYR A 302 1.19 6.60 -13.25
C TYR A 302 1.45 7.45 -14.50
N VAL A 303 2.60 7.28 -15.16
CA VAL A 303 2.96 8.13 -16.32
C VAL A 303 2.16 7.80 -17.59
N ARG A 304 1.46 6.66 -17.61
CA ARG A 304 0.57 6.26 -18.71
C ARG A 304 -0.90 6.56 -18.47
N SER A 305 -1.27 6.94 -17.25
CA SER A 305 -2.62 7.39 -16.94
C SER A 305 -3.00 8.63 -17.78
N THR A 306 -4.30 8.90 -17.91
CA THR A 306 -4.81 10.03 -18.70
C THR A 306 -5.76 10.87 -17.83
N PRO A 307 -5.34 12.07 -17.39
CA PRO A 307 -4.00 12.66 -17.55
C PRO A 307 -2.92 11.92 -16.75
N PRO A 308 -1.62 12.01 -17.13
CA PRO A 308 -0.53 11.38 -16.37
C PRO A 308 -0.45 11.90 -14.94
N VAL A 309 -0.11 11.01 -14.00
CA VAL A 309 0.19 11.41 -12.62
C VAL A 309 1.68 11.74 -12.52
N PRO A 310 2.06 12.98 -12.15
CA PRO A 310 3.46 13.35 -11.97
C PRO A 310 4.09 12.55 -10.83
N VAL A 311 5.36 12.15 -11.02
CA VAL A 311 6.13 11.35 -10.07
C VAL A 311 7.42 12.09 -9.71
N VAL A 312 7.66 12.27 -8.41
CA VAL A 312 8.95 12.70 -7.87
C VAL A 312 9.71 11.47 -7.39
N VAL A 313 10.91 11.25 -7.92
CA VAL A 313 11.80 10.14 -7.54
C VAL A 313 12.95 10.70 -6.72
N CYS A 314 13.07 10.26 -5.47
CA CYS A 314 14.16 10.67 -4.58
C CYS A 314 15.40 9.80 -4.84
N GLU A 315 16.38 10.36 -5.53
CA GLU A 315 17.67 9.71 -5.78
C GLU A 315 18.49 9.57 -4.49
N GLY A 316 19.36 8.56 -4.45
CA GLY A 316 20.21 8.23 -3.30
C GLY A 316 19.45 7.45 -2.22
N THR A 317 18.19 7.11 -2.46
CA THR A 317 17.37 6.30 -1.54
C THR A 317 17.51 4.81 -1.79
N GLY A 318 18.11 4.39 -2.91
CA GLY A 318 18.42 3.00 -3.22
C GLY A 318 17.53 2.38 -4.30
N ARG A 319 17.99 1.24 -4.82
CA ARG A 319 17.20 0.25 -5.57
C ARG A 319 16.36 0.85 -6.70
N ALA A 320 15.03 0.73 -6.68
CA ALA A 320 14.18 1.19 -7.79
C ALA A 320 14.29 2.69 -8.04
N ALA A 321 14.34 3.51 -6.99
CA ALA A 321 14.49 4.95 -7.11
C ALA A 321 15.78 5.34 -7.84
N ASP A 322 16.90 4.70 -7.50
CA ASP A 322 18.20 4.98 -8.13
C ASP A 322 18.26 4.47 -9.58
N ILE A 323 17.65 3.31 -9.88
CA ILE A 323 17.55 2.81 -11.27
C ILE A 323 16.72 3.78 -12.13
N LEU A 324 15.60 4.27 -11.60
CA LEU A 324 14.75 5.27 -12.27
C LEU A 324 15.51 6.58 -12.49
N ALA A 325 16.20 7.08 -11.47
CA ALA A 325 17.00 8.31 -11.54
C ALA A 325 18.15 8.19 -12.54
N PHE A 326 18.93 7.11 -12.46
CA PHE A 326 20.02 6.82 -13.39
C PHE A 326 19.51 6.79 -14.83
N THR A 327 18.46 6.02 -15.09
CA THR A 327 17.91 5.88 -16.45
C THR A 327 17.35 7.21 -16.96
N HIS A 328 16.65 7.97 -16.12
CA HIS A 328 16.12 9.28 -16.48
C HIS A 328 17.23 10.28 -16.84
N LYS A 329 18.34 10.30 -16.09
CA LYS A 329 19.48 11.19 -16.37
C LYS A 329 20.22 10.80 -17.65
N HIS A 330 20.26 9.52 -18.02
CA HIS A 330 20.99 9.05 -19.22
C HIS A 330 20.12 8.93 -20.48
N THR A 331 18.85 9.32 -20.41
CA THR A 331 17.93 9.38 -21.55
C THR A 331 17.70 10.80 -22.07
N THR A 332 18.37 11.81 -21.51
CA THR A 332 18.22 13.24 -21.89
C THR A 332 18.80 13.58 -23.24
N ASP A 333 19.84 12.86 -23.66
CA ASP A 333 20.72 13.34 -24.71
C ASP A 333 20.55 12.60 -26.05
N THR A 334 19.79 11.51 -26.07
CA THR A 334 19.55 10.71 -27.29
C THR A 334 18.13 10.15 -27.33
N GLU A 335 17.44 10.29 -28.47
CA GLU A 335 16.14 9.64 -28.73
C GLU A 335 16.25 8.09 -28.67
N GLN A 336 17.47 7.55 -28.73
CA GLN A 336 17.76 6.13 -28.59
C GLN A 336 18.86 5.88 -27.57
N ILE A 337 18.56 5.06 -26.56
CA ILE A 337 19.52 4.53 -25.61
C ILE A 337 20.44 3.55 -26.34
N SER A 338 21.75 3.73 -26.20
CA SER A 338 22.75 2.85 -26.81
C SER A 338 22.58 1.40 -26.33
N PRO A 339 22.91 0.39 -27.15
CA PRO A 339 22.87 -1.00 -26.72
C PRO A 339 23.71 -1.26 -25.47
N GLN A 340 24.87 -0.59 -25.34
CA GLN A 340 25.73 -0.70 -24.16
C GLN A 340 25.04 -0.20 -22.88
N LEU A 341 24.38 0.96 -22.94
CA LEU A 341 23.67 1.51 -21.80
C LEU A 341 22.46 0.65 -21.41
N LYS A 342 21.76 0.04 -22.39
CA LYS A 342 20.68 -0.93 -22.09
C LYS A 342 21.21 -2.16 -21.36
N GLU A 343 22.37 -2.68 -21.74
CA GLU A 343 23.01 -3.83 -21.09
C GLU A 343 23.45 -3.48 -19.66
N GLU A 344 24.02 -2.27 -19.45
CA GLU A 344 24.37 -1.77 -18.13
C GLU A 344 23.14 -1.65 -17.20
N ILE A 345 22.04 -1.08 -17.68
CA ILE A 345 20.79 -0.98 -16.92
C ILE A 345 20.23 -2.38 -16.62
N LEU A 346 20.30 -3.31 -17.58
CA LEU A 346 19.86 -4.69 -17.38
C LEU A 346 20.66 -5.38 -16.27
N GLU A 347 21.99 -5.21 -16.25
CA GLU A 347 22.83 -5.71 -15.17
C GLU A 347 22.49 -5.06 -13.82
N MET A 348 22.22 -3.75 -13.81
CA MET A 348 21.81 -3.02 -12.61
C MET A 348 20.50 -3.58 -12.05
N ILE A 349 19.52 -3.85 -12.91
CA ILE A 349 18.23 -4.49 -12.54
C ILE A 349 18.46 -5.90 -11.98
N GLN A 350 19.27 -6.73 -12.66
CA GLN A 350 19.57 -8.10 -12.23
C GLN A 350 20.20 -8.13 -10.84
N LYS A 351 21.25 -7.32 -10.63
CA LYS A 351 22.01 -7.27 -9.37
C LYS A 351 21.15 -6.71 -8.23
N THR A 352 20.43 -5.61 -8.48
CA THR A 352 19.64 -4.90 -7.47
C THR A 352 18.45 -5.71 -6.96
N PHE A 353 17.74 -6.39 -7.87
CA PHE A 353 16.51 -7.12 -7.51
C PHE A 353 16.69 -8.63 -7.39
N ASN A 354 17.90 -9.15 -7.67
CA ASN A 354 18.20 -10.59 -7.69
C ASN A 354 17.24 -11.37 -8.60
N LEU A 355 17.00 -10.85 -9.81
CA LEU A 355 16.05 -11.39 -10.77
C LEU A 355 16.76 -12.20 -11.87
N GLY A 356 16.07 -13.22 -12.38
CA GLY A 356 16.55 -13.95 -13.56
C GLY A 356 16.51 -13.09 -14.83
N HIS A 357 17.16 -13.56 -15.90
CA HIS A 357 17.29 -12.81 -17.16
C HIS A 357 15.93 -12.41 -17.77
N ARG A 358 14.95 -13.33 -17.81
CA ARG A 358 13.60 -13.05 -18.36
C ARG A 358 12.87 -11.96 -17.57
N GLN A 359 12.89 -12.06 -16.24
CA GLN A 359 12.23 -11.08 -15.36
C GLN A 359 12.92 -9.72 -15.46
N SER A 360 14.25 -9.69 -15.51
CA SER A 360 15.01 -8.45 -15.63
C SER A 360 14.77 -7.74 -16.96
N ASN A 361 14.67 -8.48 -18.07
CA ASN A 361 14.28 -7.91 -19.36
C ASN A 361 12.87 -7.33 -19.35
N HIS A 362 11.93 -7.98 -18.65
CA HIS A 362 10.58 -7.45 -18.50
C HIS A 362 10.56 -6.14 -17.71
N VAL A 363 11.30 -6.06 -16.59
CA VAL A 363 11.46 -4.82 -15.82
C VAL A 363 12.15 -3.73 -16.64
N LEU A 364 13.19 -4.09 -17.41
CA LEU A 364 13.86 -3.16 -18.33
C LEU A 364 12.87 -2.60 -19.35
N TYR A 365 12.07 -3.45 -19.99
CA TYR A 365 11.06 -3.03 -20.96
C TYR A 365 10.12 -1.98 -20.36
N ILE A 366 9.57 -2.26 -19.17
CA ILE A 366 8.68 -1.33 -18.46
C ILE A 366 9.38 -0.02 -18.09
N LEU A 367 10.62 -0.11 -17.62
CA LEU A 367 11.44 1.05 -17.30
C LEU A 367 11.67 1.94 -18.54
N MET A 368 11.89 1.36 -19.71
CA MET A 368 12.03 2.12 -20.96
C MET A 368 10.71 2.82 -21.34
N GLU A 369 9.57 2.15 -21.17
CA GLU A 369 8.25 2.74 -21.41
C GLU A 369 7.98 3.93 -20.47
N CYS A 370 8.48 3.90 -19.23
CA CYS A 370 8.43 5.08 -18.34
C CYS A 370 9.15 6.29 -18.95
N MET A 371 10.29 6.06 -19.62
CA MET A 371 11.11 7.13 -20.18
C MET A 371 10.48 7.78 -21.42
N GLU A 372 9.57 7.09 -22.12
CA GLU A 372 8.75 7.70 -23.19
C GLU A 372 7.82 8.81 -22.68
N ARG A 373 7.55 8.84 -21.37
CA ARG A 373 6.74 9.86 -20.69
C ARG A 373 7.53 10.57 -19.58
N ARG A 374 8.86 10.65 -19.75
CA ARG A 374 9.79 11.22 -18.77
C ARG A 374 9.45 12.63 -18.27
N ALA A 375 8.71 13.44 -19.05
CA ALA A 375 8.30 14.78 -18.62
C ALA A 375 7.42 14.76 -17.35
N SER A 376 6.75 13.64 -17.09
CA SER A 376 5.97 13.40 -15.86
C SER A 376 6.84 12.93 -14.68
N ILE A 377 8.13 12.66 -14.90
CA ILE A 377 9.07 12.18 -13.88
C ILE A 377 10.03 13.32 -13.52
N THR A 378 10.08 13.67 -12.24
CA THR A 378 11.01 14.65 -11.69
C THR A 378 11.98 13.93 -10.76
N ILE A 379 13.27 14.00 -11.07
CA ILE A 379 14.31 13.46 -10.18
C ILE A 379 14.63 14.53 -9.14
N PHE A 380 14.53 14.14 -7.87
CA PHE A 380 14.94 14.94 -6.73
C PHE A 380 16.27 14.40 -6.21
N ASP A 381 17.31 15.20 -6.36
CA ASP A 381 18.64 14.92 -5.84
C ASP A 381 18.84 15.66 -4.51
N ALA A 382 18.75 14.94 -3.41
CA ALA A 382 18.91 15.49 -2.06
C ALA A 382 20.35 15.97 -1.76
N GLU A 383 21.32 15.60 -2.60
CA GLU A 383 22.71 16.02 -2.45
C GLU A 383 23.00 17.33 -3.19
N SER A 384 22.22 17.65 -4.23
CA SER A 384 22.33 18.88 -5.01
C SER A 384 22.14 20.15 -4.19
N GLU A 385 22.95 21.17 -4.46
CA GLU A 385 22.82 22.50 -3.84
C GLU A 385 21.61 23.29 -4.37
N GLU A 386 21.13 22.97 -5.57
CA GLU A 386 20.05 23.69 -6.27
C GLU A 386 18.64 23.20 -5.89
N GLN A 387 18.50 21.95 -5.45
CA GLN A 387 17.23 21.31 -5.09
C GLN A 387 17.22 20.87 -3.61
N GLN A 388 17.12 21.83 -2.70
CA GLN A 388 17.22 21.51 -1.26
C GLN A 388 15.90 21.09 -0.62
N ASP A 389 14.76 21.38 -1.26
CA ASP A 389 13.43 21.33 -0.65
C ASP A 389 12.49 20.41 -1.44
N ILE A 390 12.12 19.25 -0.85
CA ILE A 390 11.21 18.27 -1.47
C ILE A 390 9.82 18.86 -1.75
N ASP A 391 9.35 19.78 -0.92
CA ASP A 391 8.08 20.47 -1.16
C ASP A 391 8.09 21.26 -2.48
N LEU A 392 9.21 21.90 -2.82
CA LEU A 392 9.36 22.59 -4.10
C LEU A 392 9.41 21.61 -5.27
N ALA A 393 10.06 20.45 -5.10
CA ALA A 393 10.08 19.40 -6.12
C ALA A 393 8.68 18.85 -6.39
N ILE A 394 7.89 18.61 -5.33
CA ILE A 394 6.49 18.18 -5.42
C ILE A 394 5.65 19.23 -6.18
N LEU A 395 5.74 20.50 -5.80
CA LEU A 395 4.98 21.57 -6.45
C LEU A 395 5.42 21.77 -7.92
N THR A 396 6.71 21.67 -8.19
CA THR A 396 7.26 21.78 -9.56
C THR A 396 6.75 20.65 -10.45
N ALA A 397 6.73 19.41 -9.94
CA ALA A 397 6.21 18.26 -10.68
C ALA A 397 4.73 18.44 -11.05
N LEU A 398 3.92 18.98 -10.13
CA LEU A 398 2.51 19.29 -10.38
C LEU A 398 2.33 20.41 -11.42
N LEU A 399 3.18 21.43 -11.42
CA LEU A 399 3.13 22.49 -12.43
C LEU A 399 3.50 21.97 -13.82
N LYS A 400 4.50 21.09 -13.91
CA LYS A 400 4.91 20.45 -15.17
C LYS A 400 3.86 19.49 -15.72
N GLY A 401 3.18 18.73 -14.86
CA GLY A 401 2.16 17.77 -15.28
C GLY A 401 0.84 18.39 -15.75
N ASN A 402 0.62 19.69 -15.48
CA ASN A 402 -0.57 20.44 -15.92
C ASN A 402 -0.32 21.30 -17.17
N LEU A 403 0.90 21.29 -17.71
CA LEU A 403 1.29 21.91 -18.98
C LEU A 403 1.30 20.85 -20.09
#